data_AF-A0A2G2UZ39-F1
#
_entry.id   AF-A0A2G2UZ39-F1
#
_cell.length_a   1.000
_cell.length_b   1.000
_cell.length_c   1.000
_cell.angle_alpha   90.00
_cell.angle_beta   90.00
_cell.angle_gamma   90.00
#
_symmetry.space_group_name_H-M   'P 1'
#
loop_
_entity.id
_entity.type
_entity.pdbx_description
1 polymer ?
#
loop_
_entity_poly.entity_id
_entity_poly.type
_entity_poly.pdbx_seq_one_letter_code
_entity_poly.pdbx_strand_id
1 'polypeptide(L)'
;MMGGDVVVAVHSKTLQNCSEETSNASELTLQLVVSDHGMTENGNHGGSTFEETDSLALFIGPADFGTGTPYKANQVDLASTLALLFGVPIPKNNVGMLMPETFKSFTVDQHPRLLELNSWQLLRLLQAQLPGLVCENFLCDSFWDDKSERTRGYSSLEEIFCCLFMRAADLHRSWKSREEKRWCSPTSLNIPRAVWNPPLTRRGSPQPECAARVGVSESDTPQDI
;
A
#
# COMPACT_ATOMS: atom_id res chain seq x y z
N MET A 1 -12.73 -7.96 -25.36
CA MET A 1 -12.15 -9.27 -25.00
C MET A 1 -10.67 -9.44 -25.43
N MET A 2 -9.86 -8.38 -25.58
CA MET A 2 -8.42 -8.50 -25.93
C MET A 2 -7.45 -8.31 -24.74
N GLY A 3 -7.94 -7.95 -23.54
CA GLY A 3 -7.06 -7.62 -22.41
C GLY A 3 -6.47 -8.84 -21.68
N GLY A 4 -7.20 -9.96 -21.63
CA GLY A 4 -6.76 -11.15 -20.88
C GLY A 4 -5.53 -11.83 -21.49
N ASP A 5 -5.49 -11.94 -22.83
CA ASP A 5 -4.41 -12.61 -23.55
C ASP A 5 -3.08 -11.84 -23.43
N VAL A 6 -3.14 -10.51 -23.36
CA VAL A 6 -1.97 -9.65 -23.15
C VAL A 6 -1.40 -9.87 -21.75
N VAL A 7 -2.24 -9.94 -20.71
CA VAL A 7 -1.79 -10.18 -19.33
C VAL A 7 -1.14 -11.56 -19.20
N VAL A 8 -1.73 -12.59 -19.81
CA VAL A 8 -1.16 -13.94 -19.84
C VAL A 8 0.18 -13.98 -20.58
N ALA A 9 0.28 -13.29 -21.72
CA ALA A 9 1.52 -13.20 -22.50
C ALA A 9 2.64 -12.46 -21.73
N VAL A 10 2.32 -11.34 -21.08
CA VAL A 10 3.27 -10.57 -20.26
C VAL A 10 3.76 -11.41 -19.08
N HIS A 11 2.85 -12.05 -18.34
CA HIS A 11 3.22 -12.87 -17.20
C HIS A 11 4.09 -14.07 -17.60
N SER A 12 3.71 -14.78 -18.67
CA SER A 12 4.45 -15.95 -19.17
C SER A 12 5.87 -15.59 -19.60
N LYS A 13 6.05 -14.44 -20.25
CA LYS A 13 7.35 -13.97 -20.72
C LYS A 13 8.25 -13.52 -19.56
N THR A 14 7.68 -12.91 -18.52
CA THR A 14 8.41 -12.56 -17.30
C THR A 14 8.92 -13.80 -16.56
N LEU A 15 8.11 -14.86 -16.46
CA LEU A 15 8.53 -16.14 -15.85
C LEU A 15 9.65 -16.82 -16.66
N GLN A 16 9.61 -16.71 -17.99
CA GLN A 16 10.61 -17.29 -18.88
C GLN A 16 11.97 -16.59 -18.75
N ASN A 17 11.99 -15.26 -18.64
CA ASN A 17 13.21 -14.49 -18.40
C ASN A 17 13.84 -14.77 -17.02
N CYS A 18 13.05 -15.02 -15.98
CA CYS A 18 13.56 -15.39 -14.65
C CYS A 18 14.24 -16.78 -14.63
N SER A 19 14.02 -17.62 -15.65
CA SER A 19 14.59 -18.98 -15.72
C SER A 19 15.95 -19.05 -16.42
N GLU A 20 16.38 -17.98 -17.11
CA GLU A 20 17.63 -17.95 -17.88
C GLU A 20 18.81 -17.31 -17.13
N GLU A 21 18.56 -16.53 -16.07
CA GLU A 21 19.61 -15.95 -15.21
C GLU A 21 19.87 -16.80 -13.96
N THR A 22 20.94 -17.60 -14.01
CA THR A 22 21.44 -18.35 -12.85
C THR A 22 22.48 -17.51 -12.09
N SER A 23 22.13 -17.00 -10.90
CA SER A 23 22.93 -17.08 -9.65
C SER A 23 22.48 -16.11 -8.55
N ASN A 24 22.14 -16.67 -7.37
CA ASN A 24 22.26 -16.06 -6.03
C ASN A 24 21.45 -14.79 -5.67
N ALA A 25 20.17 -14.75 -6.04
CA ALA A 25 19.04 -14.26 -5.22
C ALA A 25 17.81 -14.48 -6.10
N SER A 26 16.79 -15.18 -5.63
CA SER A 26 15.52 -15.19 -6.37
C SER A 26 14.95 -13.78 -6.34
N GLU A 27 15.11 -13.01 -7.42
CA GLU A 27 14.51 -11.68 -7.52
C GLU A 27 12.99 -11.84 -7.40
N LEU A 28 12.44 -11.36 -6.28
CA LEU A 28 11.00 -11.39 -6.04
C LEU A 28 10.37 -10.23 -6.80
N THR A 29 9.95 -10.49 -8.05
CA THR A 29 9.31 -9.49 -8.89
C THR A 29 7.80 -9.43 -8.64
N LEU A 30 7.30 -8.25 -8.32
CA LEU A 30 5.87 -7.92 -8.32
C LEU A 30 5.49 -7.24 -9.64
N GLN A 31 4.60 -7.84 -10.40
CA GLN A 31 3.94 -7.24 -11.55
C GLN A 31 2.59 -6.68 -11.11
N LEU A 32 2.36 -5.39 -11.36
CA LEU A 32 1.11 -4.72 -11.07
C LEU A 32 0.53 -4.18 -12.38
N VAL A 33 -0.66 -4.65 -12.74
CA VAL A 33 -1.43 -4.14 -13.89
C VAL A 33 -2.59 -3.32 -13.33
N VAL A 34 -2.66 -2.05 -13.71
CA VAL A 34 -3.70 -1.11 -13.25
C VAL A 34 -4.34 -0.41 -14.43
N SER A 35 -5.63 -0.11 -14.31
CA SER A 35 -6.36 0.82 -15.17
C SER A 35 -6.37 2.19 -14.50
N ASP A 36 -6.16 3.24 -15.28
CA ASP A 36 -6.19 4.62 -14.79
C ASP A 36 -7.63 5.11 -14.55
N HIS A 37 -8.58 4.67 -15.37
CA HIS A 37 -10.01 4.90 -15.18
C HIS A 37 -10.85 3.76 -15.78
N GLY A 38 -12.16 3.79 -15.50
CA GLY A 38 -13.16 2.95 -16.17
C GLY A 38 -13.85 3.71 -17.30
N MET A 39 -14.70 3.04 -18.07
CA MET A 39 -15.39 3.64 -19.22
C MET A 39 -16.80 3.07 -19.34
N THR A 40 -17.77 3.93 -19.66
CA THR A 40 -19.14 3.49 -19.98
C THR A 40 -19.19 2.75 -21.33
N GLU A 41 -20.26 1.99 -21.59
CA GLU A 41 -20.45 1.28 -22.87
C GLU A 41 -20.40 2.21 -24.10
N ASN A 42 -20.79 3.48 -23.93
CA ASN A 42 -20.77 4.50 -24.98
C ASN A 42 -19.41 5.21 -25.12
N GLY A 43 -18.42 4.86 -24.31
CA GLY A 43 -17.06 5.42 -24.39
C GLY A 43 -16.81 6.64 -23.49
N ASN A 44 -17.73 7.02 -22.60
CA ASN A 44 -17.50 8.11 -21.66
C ASN A 44 -16.57 7.67 -20.53
N HIS A 45 -15.70 8.56 -20.06
CA HIS A 45 -14.72 8.33 -19.00
C HIS A 45 -14.50 9.59 -18.13
N GLY A 46 -15.57 10.36 -17.87
CA GLY A 46 -15.53 11.62 -17.11
C GLY A 46 -15.44 11.44 -15.59
N GLY A 47 -15.46 10.20 -15.09
CA GLY A 47 -15.39 9.87 -13.67
C GLY A 47 -16.65 10.21 -12.87
N SER A 48 -17.79 10.40 -13.55
CA SER A 48 -19.06 10.78 -12.93
C SER A 48 -19.95 9.58 -12.61
N THR A 49 -19.75 8.45 -13.29
CA THR A 49 -20.51 7.21 -13.02
C THR A 49 -19.64 6.13 -12.38
N PHE A 50 -20.31 5.12 -11.82
CA PHE A 50 -19.63 3.96 -11.26
C PHE A 50 -18.72 3.31 -12.31
N GLU A 51 -19.23 3.08 -13.52
CA GLU A 51 -18.50 2.46 -14.63
C GLU A 51 -17.27 3.27 -15.06
N GLU A 52 -17.30 4.60 -14.90
CA GLU A 52 -16.15 5.48 -15.22
C GLU A 52 -15.08 5.48 -14.12
N THR A 53 -15.46 5.15 -12.88
CA THR A 53 -14.56 5.14 -11.71
C THR A 53 -14.11 3.73 -11.32
N ASP A 54 -14.84 2.69 -11.74
CA ASP A 54 -14.51 1.29 -11.49
C ASP A 54 -13.39 0.86 -12.43
N SER A 55 -12.20 0.71 -11.87
CA SER A 55 -10.95 0.48 -12.59
C SER A 55 -10.27 -0.80 -12.10
N LEU A 56 -9.65 -1.56 -13.01
CA LEU A 56 -8.95 -2.79 -12.66
C LEU A 56 -7.63 -2.52 -11.92
N ALA A 57 -7.35 -3.33 -10.89
CA ALA A 57 -6.00 -3.51 -10.35
C ALA A 57 -5.73 -5.02 -10.18
N LEU A 58 -4.61 -5.50 -10.71
CA LEU A 58 -4.22 -6.90 -10.71
C LEU A 58 -2.78 -7.04 -10.21
N PHE A 59 -2.62 -7.74 -9.08
CA PHE A 59 -1.34 -8.06 -8.47
C PHE A 59 -0.90 -9.45 -8.88
N ILE A 60 0.31 -9.55 -9.44
CA ILE A 60 0.89 -10.79 -9.93
C ILE A 60 2.30 -10.94 -9.37
N GLY A 61 2.54 -11.97 -8.58
CA GLY A 61 3.86 -12.17 -7.97
C GLY A 61 3.95 -13.48 -7.19
N PRO A 62 5.10 -13.74 -6.56
CA PRO A 62 5.33 -14.95 -5.80
C PRO A 62 4.53 -15.00 -4.48
N ALA A 63 4.02 -13.86 -4.01
CA ALA A 63 3.16 -13.81 -2.83
C ALA A 63 1.71 -14.14 -3.19
N ASP A 64 1.01 -14.83 -2.27
CA ASP A 64 -0.42 -15.08 -2.39
C ASP A 64 -1.21 -13.81 -2.06
N PHE A 65 -1.74 -13.16 -3.09
CA PHE A 65 -2.61 -11.98 -2.97
C PHE A 65 -4.10 -12.36 -2.83
N GLY A 66 -4.41 -13.66 -2.79
CA GLY A 66 -5.76 -14.22 -2.70
C GLY A 66 -6.49 -14.24 -4.03
N THR A 67 -7.31 -15.28 -4.23
CA THR A 67 -8.05 -15.54 -5.48
C THR A 67 -9.56 -15.32 -5.35
N GLY A 68 -10.03 -14.68 -4.26
CA GLY A 68 -11.45 -14.68 -3.90
C GLY A 68 -11.95 -13.31 -3.44
N THR A 69 -13.01 -12.86 -4.11
CA THR A 69 -13.78 -11.61 -3.95
C THR A 69 -13.06 -10.32 -4.34
N PRO A 70 -13.61 -9.54 -5.31
CA PRO A 70 -13.07 -8.23 -5.63
C PRO A 70 -13.23 -7.31 -4.42
N TYR A 71 -12.11 -6.94 -3.81
CA TYR A 71 -12.09 -5.99 -2.72
C TYR A 71 -12.20 -4.58 -3.29
N LYS A 72 -13.07 -3.75 -2.70
CA LYS A 72 -13.15 -2.34 -3.09
C LYS A 72 -11.97 -1.61 -2.47
N ALA A 73 -11.10 -1.08 -3.32
CA ALA A 73 -10.00 -0.20 -2.95
C ALA A 73 -10.03 1.05 -3.82
N ASN A 74 -9.44 2.14 -3.33
CA ASN A 74 -9.26 3.36 -4.10
C ASN A 74 -7.87 3.34 -4.74
N GLN A 75 -7.70 3.98 -5.90
CA GLN A 75 -6.38 4.08 -6.55
C GLN A 75 -5.31 4.73 -5.64
N VAL A 76 -5.72 5.63 -4.74
CA VAL A 76 -4.82 6.26 -3.76
C VAL A 76 -4.21 5.25 -2.77
N ASP A 77 -4.87 4.11 -2.53
CA ASP A 77 -4.44 3.05 -1.61
C ASP A 77 -3.23 2.27 -2.16
N LEU A 78 -3.02 2.29 -3.49
CA LEU A 78 -1.89 1.64 -4.16
C LEU A 78 -0.56 2.15 -3.63
N ALA A 79 -0.41 3.47 -3.44
CA ALA A 79 0.86 4.04 -3.04
C ALA A 79 1.25 3.67 -1.60
N SER A 80 0.30 3.67 -0.66
CA SER A 80 0.53 3.17 0.71
C SER A 80 0.89 1.69 0.71
N THR A 81 0.15 0.90 -0.06
CA THR A 81 0.31 -0.56 -0.13
C THR A 81 1.66 -0.95 -0.73
N LEU A 82 2.02 -0.41 -1.89
CA LEU A 82 3.30 -0.69 -2.54
C LEU A 82 4.48 -0.24 -1.68
N ALA A 83 4.40 0.95 -1.08
CA ALA A 83 5.45 1.45 -0.20
C ALA A 83 5.75 0.45 0.92
N LEU A 84 4.70 -0.09 1.56
CA LEU A 84 4.85 -1.06 2.64
C LEU A 84 5.29 -2.45 2.15
N LEU A 85 4.84 -2.91 0.98
CA LEU A 85 5.31 -4.16 0.36
C LEU A 85 6.83 -4.12 0.06
N PHE A 86 7.31 -3.00 -0.48
CA PHE A 86 8.73 -2.80 -0.80
C PHE A 86 9.57 -2.34 0.40
N GLY A 87 8.96 -2.10 1.57
CA GLY A 87 9.66 -1.63 2.76
C GLY A 87 10.26 -0.22 2.62
N VAL A 88 9.62 0.65 1.83
CA VAL A 88 10.03 2.04 1.60
C VAL A 88 9.01 3.03 2.17
N PRO A 89 9.40 4.25 2.58
CA PRO A 89 8.48 5.24 3.15
C PRO A 89 7.23 5.52 2.31
N ILE A 90 6.05 5.55 2.94
CA ILE A 90 4.80 5.97 2.30
C ILE A 90 4.96 7.43 1.82
N PRO A 91 4.55 7.77 0.56
CA PRO A 91 4.69 9.12 0.06
C PRO A 91 4.01 10.14 0.97
N LYS A 92 4.73 11.26 1.24
CA LYS A 92 4.38 12.21 2.30
C LYS A 92 2.96 12.80 2.23
N ASN A 93 2.35 12.88 1.06
CA ASN A 93 1.01 13.44 0.84
C ASN A 93 -0.04 12.36 0.57
N ASN A 94 0.31 11.08 0.64
CA ASN A 94 -0.62 10.00 0.38
C ASN A 94 -1.59 9.83 1.55
N VAL A 95 -2.88 9.77 1.22
CA VAL A 95 -4.01 9.57 2.14
C VAL A 95 -4.63 8.17 2.03
N GLY A 96 -3.97 7.29 1.28
CA GLY A 96 -4.49 5.96 0.99
C GLY A 96 -4.32 5.01 2.17
N MET A 97 -5.25 4.07 2.27
CA MET A 97 -5.25 3.00 3.25
C MET A 97 -4.42 1.82 2.76
N LEU A 98 -3.99 0.98 3.70
CA LEU A 98 -3.43 -0.34 3.38
C LEU A 98 -4.49 -1.23 2.74
N MET A 99 -4.16 -1.96 1.66
CA MET A 99 -4.98 -3.08 1.16
C MET A 99 -4.55 -4.38 1.86
N PRO A 100 -5.26 -4.85 2.91
CA PRO A 100 -4.79 -5.93 3.78
C PRO A 100 -4.54 -7.25 3.05
N GLU A 101 -5.29 -7.50 1.98
CA GLU A 101 -5.23 -8.73 1.19
C GLU A 101 -3.86 -8.90 0.53
N THR A 102 -3.19 -7.80 0.21
CA THR A 102 -1.85 -7.84 -0.39
C THR A 102 -0.77 -8.33 0.59
N PHE A 103 -1.09 -8.41 1.88
CA PHE A 103 -0.19 -8.83 2.95
C PHE A 103 -0.58 -10.18 3.55
N LYS A 104 -1.43 -10.98 2.90
CA LYS A 104 -1.83 -12.32 3.41
C LYS A 104 -0.66 -13.25 3.67
N SER A 105 0.42 -13.13 2.90
CA SER A 105 1.64 -13.91 3.09
C SER A 105 2.51 -13.44 4.27
N PHE A 106 2.18 -12.28 4.87
CA PHE A 106 2.88 -11.77 6.04
C PHE A 106 2.41 -12.51 7.28
N THR A 107 3.28 -12.63 8.29
CA THR A 107 2.89 -13.25 9.56
C THR A 107 1.84 -12.37 10.26
N VAL A 108 0.93 -12.98 11.02
CA VAL A 108 -0.09 -12.25 11.82
C VAL A 108 0.58 -11.18 12.68
N ASP A 109 1.78 -11.47 13.14
CA ASP A 109 2.65 -10.62 13.94
C ASP A 109 3.17 -9.36 13.21
N GLN A 110 3.28 -9.39 11.88
CA GLN A 110 3.70 -8.24 11.06
C GLN A 110 2.56 -7.26 10.76
N HIS A 111 1.30 -7.71 10.83
CA HIS A 111 0.14 -6.88 10.50
C HIS A 111 -0.01 -5.63 11.39
N PRO A 112 0.20 -5.69 12.73
CA PRO A 112 0.19 -4.49 13.56
C PRO A 112 1.18 -3.42 13.12
N ARG A 113 2.35 -3.81 12.62
CA ARG A 113 3.37 -2.88 12.12
C ARG A 113 2.91 -2.16 10.86
N LEU A 114 2.28 -2.88 9.93
CA LEU A 114 1.73 -2.32 8.69
C LEU A 114 0.63 -1.30 9.00
N LEU A 115 -0.31 -1.68 9.86
CA LEU A 115 -1.40 -0.82 10.31
C LEU A 115 -0.89 0.42 11.05
N GLU A 116 0.10 0.25 11.93
CA GLU A 116 0.73 1.35 12.63
C GLU A 116 1.38 2.35 11.66
N LEU A 117 2.13 1.87 10.66
CA LEU A 117 2.82 2.75 9.71
C LEU A 117 1.84 3.52 8.80
N ASN A 118 0.80 2.86 8.30
CA ASN A 118 -0.23 3.51 7.50
C ASN A 118 -1.03 4.53 8.36
N SER A 119 -1.44 4.14 9.56
CA SER A 119 -2.16 5.04 10.49
C SER A 119 -1.30 6.23 10.91
N TRP A 120 0.00 6.02 11.12
CA TRP A 120 0.93 7.10 11.43
C TRP A 120 1.04 8.12 10.28
N GLN A 121 1.08 7.66 9.03
CA GLN A 121 1.08 8.56 7.87
C GLN A 121 -0.19 9.42 7.82
N LEU A 122 -1.36 8.82 8.05
CA LEU A 122 -2.63 9.53 8.07
C LEU A 122 -2.73 10.52 9.24
N LEU A 123 -2.23 10.13 10.42
CA LEU A 123 -2.19 11.01 11.59
C LEU A 123 -1.37 12.27 11.30
N ARG A 124 -0.22 12.15 10.65
CA ARG A 124 0.64 13.29 10.31
C ARG A 124 -0.05 14.27 9.36
N LEU A 125 -0.81 13.75 8.40
CA LEU A 125 -1.61 14.58 7.49
C LEU A 125 -2.75 15.27 8.23
N LEU A 126 -3.43 14.55 9.13
CA LEU A 126 -4.50 15.10 9.94
C LEU A 126 -4.00 16.19 10.89
N GLN A 127 -2.87 15.98 11.55
CA GLN A 127 -2.21 16.97 12.41
C GLN A 127 -1.75 18.21 11.64
N ALA A 128 -1.36 18.05 10.36
CA ALA A 128 -1.02 19.19 9.51
C ALA A 128 -2.26 20.06 9.17
N GLN A 129 -3.45 19.46 9.13
CA GLN A 129 -4.72 20.17 8.92
C GLN A 129 -5.35 20.65 10.24
N LEU A 130 -5.11 19.93 11.34
CA LEU A 130 -5.62 20.17 12.68
C LEU A 130 -4.44 20.25 13.68
N PRO A 131 -3.73 21.38 13.79
CA PRO A 131 -2.53 21.49 14.62
C PRO A 131 -2.74 21.22 16.12
N GLY A 132 -3.99 21.27 16.60
CA GLY A 132 -4.36 20.95 17.98
C GLY A 132 -4.62 19.46 18.24
N LEU A 133 -4.56 18.60 17.22
CA LEU A 133 -4.80 17.17 17.38
C LEU A 133 -3.60 16.47 18.01
N VAL A 134 -3.78 16.04 19.27
CA VAL A 134 -2.79 15.29 20.05
C VAL A 134 -3.48 14.05 20.57
N CYS A 135 -3.05 12.87 20.12
CA CYS A 135 -3.75 11.62 20.44
C CYS A 135 -3.65 11.24 21.92
N GLU A 136 -2.61 11.70 22.61
CA GLU A 136 -2.42 11.52 24.05
C GLU A 136 -3.51 12.20 24.90
N ASN A 137 -4.30 13.11 24.31
CA ASN A 137 -5.41 13.77 25.01
C ASN A 137 -6.68 12.90 25.09
N PHE A 138 -6.76 11.82 24.33
CA PHE A 138 -7.93 10.94 24.30
C PHE A 138 -7.75 9.75 25.23
N LEU A 139 -8.80 9.43 26.00
CA LEU A 139 -8.84 8.26 26.87
C LEU A 139 -9.35 7.06 26.07
N CYS A 140 -8.42 6.34 25.48
CA CYS A 140 -8.73 5.14 24.71
C CYS A 140 -8.91 3.94 25.65
N ASP A 141 -10.08 3.85 26.30
CA ASP A 141 -10.42 2.71 27.13
C ASP A 141 -10.49 1.44 26.27
N SER A 142 -9.68 0.45 26.65
CA SER A 142 -9.56 -0.82 25.95
C SER A 142 -10.82 -1.66 26.15
N PHE A 143 -11.82 -1.55 25.27
CA PHE A 143 -12.92 -2.52 25.24
C PHE A 143 -13.56 -2.67 23.85
N TRP A 144 -13.27 -3.79 23.19
CA TRP A 144 -14.19 -4.41 22.24
C TRP A 144 -14.74 -5.63 22.96
N ASP A 145 -15.87 -5.49 23.65
CA ASP A 145 -16.62 -6.65 24.09
C ASP A 145 -17.22 -7.30 22.85
N ASP A 146 -16.95 -8.59 22.67
CA ASP A 146 -17.27 -9.41 21.49
C ASP A 146 -18.79 -9.58 21.22
N LYS A 147 -19.66 -8.78 21.86
CA LYS A 147 -21.11 -8.93 21.76
C LYS A 147 -21.94 -7.65 21.78
N SER A 148 -21.35 -6.47 21.61
CA SER A 148 -22.18 -5.27 21.45
C SER A 148 -21.71 -4.36 20.33
N GLU A 149 -22.52 -4.32 19.27
CA GLU A 149 -22.66 -3.27 18.28
C GLU A 149 -23.18 -1.98 18.94
N ARG A 150 -22.49 -1.52 19.99
CA ARG A 150 -22.75 -0.29 20.73
C ARG A 150 -21.42 0.41 20.93
N THR A 151 -21.16 1.38 20.06
CA THR A 151 -20.26 2.51 20.31
C THR A 151 -20.68 3.23 21.58
N ARG A 152 -20.25 2.73 22.74
CA ARG A 152 -20.22 3.52 23.98
C ARG A 152 -18.85 4.19 24.04
N GLY A 153 -18.79 5.50 23.83
CA GLY A 153 -17.70 6.32 24.37
C GLY A 153 -17.01 7.30 23.43
N TYR A 154 -17.08 7.14 22.10
CA TYR A 154 -16.38 8.05 21.20
C TYR A 154 -17.19 9.33 20.95
N SER A 155 -16.59 10.47 21.25
CA SER A 155 -17.16 11.82 21.10
C SER A 155 -16.89 12.44 19.72
N SER A 156 -15.88 11.97 18.99
CA SER A 156 -15.45 12.53 17.70
C SER A 156 -14.73 11.52 16.79
N LEU A 157 -14.64 11.81 15.48
CA LEU A 157 -13.89 10.98 14.52
C LEU A 157 -12.38 11.00 14.82
N GLU A 158 -11.89 12.14 15.31
CA GLU A 158 -10.53 12.35 15.76
C GLU A 158 -10.19 11.40 16.92
N GLU A 159 -11.10 11.26 17.88
CA GLU A 159 -10.95 10.34 19.01
C GLU A 159 -10.90 8.88 18.54
N ILE A 160 -11.84 8.49 17.66
CA ILE A 160 -11.86 7.13 17.06
C ILE A 160 -10.53 6.85 16.37
N PHE A 161 -10.08 7.77 15.53
CA PHE A 161 -8.85 7.62 14.77
C PHE A 161 -7.63 7.51 15.69
N CYS A 162 -7.50 8.40 16.68
CA CYS A 162 -6.42 8.37 17.65
C CYS A 162 -6.40 7.07 18.45
N CYS A 163 -7.55 6.55 18.86
CA CYS A 163 -7.60 5.30 19.60
C CYS A 163 -7.26 4.07 18.76
N LEU A 164 -7.65 4.04 17.49
CA LEU A 164 -7.22 3.00 16.55
C LEU A 164 -5.71 3.05 16.31
N PHE A 165 -5.15 4.25 16.11
CA PHE A 165 -3.71 4.44 15.95
C PHE A 165 -2.91 3.98 17.19
N MET A 166 -3.31 4.42 18.38
CA MET A 166 -2.64 4.07 19.63
C MET A 166 -2.68 2.55 19.85
N ARG A 167 -3.82 1.90 19.58
CA ARG A 167 -3.94 0.44 19.65
C ARG A 167 -3.00 -0.28 18.69
N ALA A 168 -2.91 0.16 17.43
CA ALA A 168 -1.98 -0.43 16.47
C ALA A 168 -0.52 -0.27 16.93
N ALA A 169 -0.16 0.90 17.47
CA ALA A 169 1.14 1.16 18.05
C ALA A 169 1.47 0.27 19.26
N ASP A 170 0.51 0.07 20.15
CA ASP A 170 0.68 -0.77 21.35
C ASP A 170 0.80 -2.25 21.00
N LEU A 171 -0.02 -2.74 20.06
CA LEU A 171 0.07 -4.11 19.55
C LEU A 171 1.43 -4.38 18.92
N HIS A 172 1.93 -3.45 18.08
CA HIS A 172 3.26 -3.58 17.49
C HIS A 172 4.37 -3.49 18.55
N ARG A 173 4.30 -2.57 19.52
CA ARG A 173 5.27 -2.47 20.62
C ARG A 173 5.32 -3.76 21.44
N SER A 174 4.15 -4.32 21.78
CA SER A 174 4.02 -5.58 22.49
C SER A 174 4.66 -6.74 21.72
N TRP A 175 4.36 -6.86 20.42
CA TRP A 175 5.01 -7.84 19.55
C TRP A 175 6.52 -7.66 19.52
N LYS A 176 7.01 -6.45 19.27
CA LYS A 176 8.45 -6.15 19.19
C LYS A 176 9.19 -6.57 20.47
N SER A 177 8.60 -6.32 21.63
CA SER A 177 9.18 -6.72 22.93
C SER A 177 9.25 -8.24 23.16
N ARG A 178 8.39 -9.01 22.47
CA ARG A 178 8.41 -10.48 22.48
C ARG A 178 9.41 -11.04 21.46
N GLU A 179 9.53 -10.38 20.31
CA GLU A 179 10.41 -10.82 19.22
C GLU A 179 11.88 -10.50 19.49
N GLU A 180 12.19 -9.36 20.11
CA GLU A 180 13.55 -9.03 20.60
C GLU A 180 14.09 -10.07 21.60
N LYS A 181 13.20 -10.85 22.24
CA LYS A 181 13.59 -11.96 23.12
C LYS A 181 13.78 -13.28 22.39
N ARG A 182 13.41 -13.39 21.10
CA ARG A 182 13.38 -14.65 20.33
C ARG A 182 14.45 -14.76 19.25
N TRP A 183 14.68 -13.76 18.38
CA TRP A 183 15.81 -13.72 17.44
C TRP A 183 15.80 -12.42 16.60
N CYS A 184 16.98 -11.96 16.16
CA CYS A 184 17.11 -10.88 15.16
C CYS A 184 16.88 -11.44 13.74
N SER A 185 15.66 -11.34 13.21
CA SER A 185 15.45 -11.44 11.75
C SER A 185 15.17 -10.03 11.18
N PRO A 186 16.01 -9.50 10.29
CA PRO A 186 15.77 -8.21 9.66
C PRO A 186 14.71 -8.39 8.58
N THR A 187 13.43 -8.22 8.94
CA THR A 187 12.40 -7.90 7.95
C THR A 187 12.46 -6.39 7.67
N SER A 188 12.24 -5.98 6.42
CA SER A 188 12.25 -4.56 5.99
C SER A 188 11.29 -3.66 6.80
N LEU A 189 10.31 -4.27 7.47
CA LEU A 189 9.39 -3.61 8.41
C LEU A 189 10.03 -3.17 9.75
N ASN A 190 11.24 -3.63 10.06
CA ASN A 190 12.00 -3.24 11.26
C ASN A 190 12.67 -1.87 11.14
N ILE A 191 12.57 -1.20 9.98
CA ILE A 191 13.08 0.15 9.77
C ILE A 191 12.41 1.11 10.78
N PRO A 192 13.16 1.87 11.61
CA PRO A 192 12.60 2.76 12.64
C PRO A 192 11.64 3.80 12.06
N ARG A 193 10.57 4.15 12.80
CA ARG A 193 9.58 5.19 12.39
C ARG A 193 10.23 6.50 11.91
N ALA A 194 11.40 6.87 12.44
CA ALA A 194 12.13 8.06 12.04
C ALA A 194 12.55 8.07 10.56
N VAL A 195 12.88 6.91 9.99
CA VAL A 195 13.20 6.77 8.55
C VAL A 195 11.95 6.92 7.69
N TRP A 196 10.77 6.58 8.25
CA TRP A 196 9.46 6.78 7.64
C TRP A 196 8.93 8.21 7.81
N ASN A 197 9.72 9.13 8.38
CA ASN A 197 9.26 10.48 8.74
C ASN A 197 10.01 11.60 7.95
N PRO A 198 9.91 11.65 6.61
CA PRO A 198 10.45 12.79 5.87
C PRO A 198 9.63 14.06 6.19
N PRO A 199 10.26 15.24 6.37
CA PRO A 199 9.55 16.47 6.65
C PRO A 199 8.45 16.76 5.63
N LEU A 200 7.25 17.15 6.09
CA LEU A 200 6.14 17.56 5.21
C LEU A 200 6.42 18.88 4.45
N THR A 201 7.59 19.50 4.66
CA THR A 201 7.95 20.77 4.03
C THR A 201 8.00 20.70 2.50
N ARG A 202 7.67 21.83 1.86
CA ARG A 202 7.56 22.03 0.41
C ARG A 202 8.93 22.11 -0.31
N ARG A 203 9.99 21.54 0.25
CA ARG A 203 11.28 21.46 -0.45
C ARG A 203 11.25 20.21 -1.33
N GLY A 204 11.59 20.37 -2.60
CA GLY A 204 11.59 19.28 -3.58
C GLY A 204 12.39 18.10 -3.04
N SER A 205 11.74 16.95 -2.93
CA SER A 205 12.45 15.70 -2.68
C SER A 205 13.42 15.51 -3.84
N PRO A 206 14.73 15.25 -3.62
CA PRO A 206 15.53 14.67 -4.68
C PRO A 206 14.90 13.31 -4.95
N GLN A 207 14.19 13.16 -6.08
CA GLN A 207 13.81 11.85 -6.54
C GLN A 207 15.12 11.05 -6.69
N PRO A 208 15.19 9.79 -6.22
CA PRO A 208 16.29 8.93 -6.62
C PRO A 208 16.26 8.83 -8.16
N GLU A 209 17.33 9.26 -8.81
CA GLU A 209 17.57 9.03 -10.24
C GLU A 209 17.74 7.51 -10.45
N CYS A 210 16.63 6.80 -10.54
CA CYS A 210 16.57 5.49 -11.17
C CYS A 210 15.65 5.60 -12.38
N ALA A 211 15.95 6.55 -13.27
CA ALA A 211 15.42 6.53 -14.63
C ALA A 211 16.25 5.53 -15.44
N ALA A 212 15.85 4.27 -15.46
CA ALA A 212 16.26 3.38 -16.53
C ALA A 212 15.70 3.99 -17.83
N ARG A 213 16.59 4.55 -18.67
CA ARG A 213 16.25 4.97 -20.02
C ARG A 213 15.80 3.73 -20.78
N VAL A 214 14.50 3.56 -20.94
CA VAL A 214 13.95 2.68 -21.98
C VAL A 214 14.27 3.36 -23.30
N GLY A 215 15.31 2.89 -23.98
CA GLY A 215 15.60 3.30 -25.36
C GLY A 215 14.46 2.82 -26.25
N VAL A 216 13.74 3.76 -26.84
CA VAL A 216 12.89 3.47 -27.99
C VAL A 216 13.81 3.31 -29.19
N SER A 217 13.87 2.12 -29.78
CA SER A 217 14.58 1.90 -31.04
C SER A 217 13.89 2.72 -32.15
N GLU A 218 14.64 3.57 -32.84
CA GLU A 218 14.20 4.32 -34.03
C GLU A 218 14.07 3.41 -35.25
N SER A 219 13.14 2.46 -35.22
CA SER A 219 12.85 1.64 -36.39
C SER A 219 11.36 1.32 -36.47
N ASP A 220 10.53 2.35 -36.63
CA ASP A 220 9.16 2.23 -37.16
C ASP A 220 8.65 3.61 -37.59
N THR A 221 9.23 4.17 -38.65
CA THR A 221 8.55 5.19 -39.47
C THR A 221 7.78 4.48 -40.56
N PRO A 222 6.45 4.63 -40.68
CA PRO A 222 5.72 4.18 -41.85
C PRO A 222 6.19 4.98 -43.07
N GLN A 223 6.57 4.29 -44.13
CA GLN A 223 6.75 4.92 -45.43
C GLN A 223 5.38 5.33 -45.97
N ASP A 224 5.21 6.62 -46.27
CA ASP A 224 4.09 7.16 -46.99
C ASP A 224 3.94 6.47 -48.36
N ILE A 225 2.74 5.96 -48.66
CA ILE A 225 2.23 5.74 -50.03
C ILE A 225 0.83 6.35 -50.11
#